data_AF-A0AAW6ZLL0-F1
#
_entry.id   AF-A0AAW6ZLL0-F1
#
_cell.length_a   1.000
_cell.length_b   1.000
_cell.length_c   1.000
_cell.angle_alpha   90.00
_cell.angle_beta   90.00
_cell.angle_gamma   90.00
#
_symmetry.space_group_name_H-M   'P 1'
#
loop_
_entity.id
_entity.type
_entity.pdbx_description
1 polymer ?
#
loop_
_entity_poly.entity_id
_entity_poly.type
_entity_poly.pdbx_seq_one_letter_code
_entity_poly.pdbx_strand_id
1 'polypeptide(L)'
;MTPRPALEALTPALVGSTITLRSPHTQVTGLLTGFHVDGWTTCTYDGTTTVEDVNVSVRFDRHGDDWDVPVTPDMTLEIKEDDQ
;
A
#
# COMPACT_ATOMS: atom_id res chain seq x y z
N MET A 1 17.91 -0.51 -4.95
CA MET A 1 16.59 -1.20 -5.02
C MET A 1 15.86 -0.78 -6.26
N THR A 2 15.12 -1.70 -6.87
CA THR A 2 14.23 -1.40 -8.00
C THR A 2 12.83 -1.09 -7.42
N PRO A 3 12.27 0.11 -7.66
CA PRO A 3 10.91 0.42 -7.25
C PRO A 3 9.93 -0.55 -7.93
N ARG A 4 8.96 -1.06 -7.16
CA ARG A 4 7.91 -1.97 -7.66
C ARG A 4 6.54 -1.30 -7.51
N PRO A 5 5.53 -1.65 -8.33
CA PRO A 5 4.17 -1.16 -8.14
C PRO A 5 3.71 -1.41 -6.70
N ALA A 6 3.19 -0.39 -6.02
CA ALA A 6 2.83 -0.49 -4.61
C ALA A 6 1.74 -1.54 -4.40
N LEU A 7 0.72 -1.58 -5.26
CA LEU A 7 -0.39 -2.53 -5.16
C LEU A 7 0.05 -4.00 -5.26
N GLU A 8 1.14 -4.27 -5.97
CA GLU A 8 1.69 -5.63 -6.13
C GLU A 8 2.66 -6.01 -5.01
N ALA A 9 3.38 -5.01 -4.46
CA ALA A 9 4.49 -5.25 -3.56
C ALA A 9 4.12 -5.09 -2.07
N LEU A 10 3.01 -4.41 -1.76
CA LEU A 10 2.52 -4.27 -0.39
C LEU A 10 1.99 -5.62 0.12
N THR A 11 2.58 -6.10 1.22
CA THR A 11 2.17 -7.35 1.88
C THR A 11 2.23 -7.18 3.39
N PRO A 12 1.46 -7.98 4.16
CA PRO A 12 1.49 -7.98 5.62
C PRO A 12 2.90 -8.17 6.22
N ALA A 13 3.81 -8.83 5.50
CA ALA A 13 5.18 -9.06 5.95
C ALA A 13 6.02 -7.77 6.07
N LEU A 14 5.56 -6.66 5.49
CA LEU A 14 6.24 -5.36 5.56
C LEU A 14 5.86 -4.53 6.79
N VAL A 15 4.88 -4.96 7.59
CA VAL A 15 4.55 -4.26 8.84
C VAL A 15 5.77 -4.27 9.76
N GLY A 16 6.11 -3.10 10.31
CA GLY A 16 7.33 -2.88 11.08
C GLY A 16 8.54 -2.47 10.24
N SER A 17 8.43 -2.42 8.91
CA SER A 17 9.49 -1.91 8.04
C SER A 17 9.31 -0.42 7.75
N THR A 18 10.42 0.30 7.56
CA THR A 18 10.38 1.64 6.98
C THR A 18 10.26 1.54 5.47
N ILE A 19 9.15 2.04 4.91
CA ILE A 19 8.90 2.03 3.47
C ILE A 19 8.79 3.45 2.91
N THR A 20 8.95 3.58 1.60
CA THR A 20 8.64 4.80 0.86
C THR A 20 7.62 4.47 -0.23
N LEU A 21 6.49 5.18 -0.21
CA LEU A 21 5.55 5.25 -1.31
C LEU A 21 5.83 6.50 -2.13
N ARG A 22 5.97 6.33 -3.45
CA ARG A 22 6.26 7.44 -4.37
C ARG A 22 5.38 7.38 -5.61
N SER A 23 4.77 8.52 -5.93
CA SER A 23 4.17 8.86 -7.22
C SER A 23 4.75 10.18 -7.73
N PRO A 24 4.40 10.65 -8.94
CA PRO A 24 4.89 11.94 -9.45
C PRO A 24 4.56 13.16 -8.56
N HIS A 25 3.49 13.07 -7.75
CA HIS A 25 2.98 14.18 -6.95
C HIS A 25 3.02 13.93 -5.44
N THR A 26 3.48 12.75 -5.01
CA THR A 26 3.44 12.35 -3.60
C THR A 26 4.64 11.49 -3.28
N GLN A 27 5.30 11.80 -2.16
CA GLN A 27 6.31 10.93 -1.59
C GLN A 27 6.09 10.86 -0.08
N VAL A 28 5.89 9.66 0.42
CA VAL A 28 5.71 9.40 1.85
C VAL A 28 6.71 8.33 2.28
N THR A 29 7.50 8.63 3.31
CA THR A 29 8.39 7.66 3.95
C THR A 29 8.01 7.54 5.41
N GLY A 30 7.85 6.32 5.91
CA GLY A 30 7.50 6.09 7.30
C GLY A 30 7.53 4.62 7.69
N LEU A 31 7.36 4.36 8.99
CA LEU A 31 7.19 3.03 9.54
C LEU A 31 5.78 2.51 9.23
N LEU A 32 5.69 1.43 8.47
CA LEU A 32 4.41 0.81 8.12
C LEU A 32 3.82 0.07 9.32
N THR A 33 2.60 0.41 9.73
CA THR A 33 1.90 -0.23 10.86
C THR A 33 0.71 -1.08 10.44
N GLY A 34 0.16 -0.86 9.23
CA GLY A 34 -0.97 -1.67 8.75
C GLY A 34 -1.50 -1.29 7.38
N PHE A 35 -2.59 -1.96 6.99
CA PHE A 35 -3.27 -1.79 5.73
C PHE A 35 -4.78 -1.74 5.97
N HIS A 36 -5.48 -0.95 5.16
CA HIS A 36 -6.92 -0.95 5.06
C HIS A 36 -7.31 -1.19 3.61
N VAL A 37 -8.17 -2.19 3.39
CA VAL A 37 -8.73 -2.49 2.07
C VAL A 37 -10.25 -2.42 2.20
N ASP A 38 -10.85 -1.54 1.42
CA ASP A 38 -12.29 -1.35 1.33
C ASP A 38 -12.77 -1.66 -0.09
N GLY A 39 -13.99 -2.20 -0.19
CA GLY A 39 -14.59 -2.62 -1.46
C GLY A 39 -14.75 -4.14 -1.57
N TRP A 40 -15.45 -4.57 -2.63
CA TRP A 40 -15.69 -5.98 -2.90
C TRP A 40 -15.65 -6.30 -4.39
N THR A 41 -15.29 -7.54 -4.70
CA THR A 41 -15.38 -8.11 -6.04
C THR A 41 -16.29 -9.33 -5.97
N THR A 42 -17.36 -9.36 -6.76
CA THR A 42 -18.14 -10.58 -6.96
C THR A 42 -17.82 -11.16 -8.32
N CYS A 43 -17.69 -12.48 -8.37
CA CYS A 43 -17.62 -13.23 -9.61
C CYS A 43 -18.82 -14.17 -9.63
N THR A 44 -19.67 -14.04 -10.64
CA THR A 44 -20.75 -14.99 -10.88
C THR A 44 -20.18 -16.29 -11.43
N TYR A 45 -20.94 -17.37 -11.31
CA TYR A 45 -20.52 -18.70 -11.76
C TYR A 45 -20.16 -18.76 -13.26
N ASP A 46 -20.73 -17.86 -14.08
CA ASP A 46 -20.44 -17.73 -15.51
C ASP A 46 -19.17 -16.90 -15.83
N GLY A 47 -18.46 -16.45 -14.80
CA GLY A 47 -17.22 -15.67 -14.92
C GLY A 47 -17.42 -14.16 -15.03
N THR A 48 -18.66 -13.66 -14.99
CA THR A 48 -18.91 -12.21 -14.95
C THR A 48 -18.39 -11.64 -13.65
N THR A 49 -17.43 -10.72 -13.74
CA THR A 49 -16.81 -10.07 -12.59
C THR A 49 -17.40 -8.68 -12.41
N THR A 50 -18.01 -8.42 -11.26
CA THR A 50 -18.42 -7.08 -10.83
C THR A 50 -17.44 -6.61 -9.76
N VAL A 51 -16.68 -5.56 -10.07
CA VAL A 51 -15.77 -4.91 -9.13
C VAL A 51 -16.44 -3.62 -8.68
N GLU A 52 -16.72 -3.48 -7.39
CA GLU A 52 -16.83 -2.14 -6.80
C GLU A 52 -15.42 -1.59 -6.56
N ASP A 53 -15.26 -0.27 -6.65
CA ASP A 53 -13.96 0.39 -6.50
C ASP A 53 -13.23 -0.13 -5.25
N VAL A 54 -12.10 -0.82 -5.48
CA VAL A 54 -11.24 -1.32 -4.41
C VAL A 54 -10.32 -0.19 -3.98
N ASN A 55 -10.51 0.27 -2.75
CA ASN A 55 -9.70 1.33 -2.15
C ASN A 55 -8.70 0.72 -1.17
N VAL A 56 -7.42 0.97 -1.40
CA VAL A 56 -6.34 0.54 -0.51
C VAL A 56 -5.72 1.76 0.15
N SER A 57 -5.54 1.71 1.47
CA SER A 57 -4.74 2.68 2.23
C SER A 57 -3.71 1.94 3.07
N VAL A 58 -2.53 2.53 3.19
CA VAL A 58 -1.51 2.07 4.14
C VAL A 58 -1.48 3.00 5.34
N ARG A 59 -1.14 2.45 6.50
CA ARG A 59 -1.02 3.20 7.74
C ARG A 59 0.44 3.36 8.13
N PHE A 60 0.84 4.59 8.38
CA PHE A 60 2.15 4.93 8.89
C PHE A 60 2.08 5.39 10.34
N ASP A 61 3.08 5.05 11.13
CA ASP A 61 3.35 5.77 12.38
C ASP A 61 3.97 7.14 12.05
N ARG A 62 3.28 8.21 12.45
CA ARG A 62 3.72 9.60 12.32
C ARG A 62 3.88 10.19 13.71
N HIS A 63 5.00 9.85 14.35
CA HIS A 63 5.35 10.35 15.69
C HIS A 63 4.35 9.96 16.79
N GLY A 64 3.80 8.75 16.72
CA GLY A 64 2.81 8.24 17.67
C GLY A 64 1.35 8.40 17.21
N ASP A 65 1.11 9.11 16.11
CA ASP A 65 -0.21 9.21 15.47
C ASP A 65 -0.31 8.30 14.24
N ASP A 66 -1.48 7.71 14.04
CA ASP A 66 -1.80 6.94 12.83
C ASP A 66 -2.05 7.89 11.65
N TRP A 67 -1.30 7.71 10.57
CA TRP A 67 -1.50 8.44 9.32
C TRP A 67 -1.81 7.48 8.17
N ASP A 68 -3.06 7.49 7.73
CA ASP A 68 -3.51 6.71 6.58
C ASP A 68 -3.20 7.44 5.26
N VAL A 69 -2.58 6.72 4.33
CA VAL A 69 -2.19 7.22 3.00
C VAL A 69 -2.84 6.35 1.92
N PRO A 70 -3.65 6.93 1.02
CA PRO A 70 -4.26 6.18 -0.07
C PRO A 70 -3.18 5.68 -1.04
N VAL A 71 -3.30 4.43 -1.46
CA VAL A 71 -2.43 3.82 -2.46
C VAL A 71 -3.09 3.98 -3.82
N THR A 72 -2.50 4.81 -4.67
CA THR A 72 -2.97 4.99 -6.05
C THR A 72 -2.24 4.04 -7.01
N PRO A 73 -2.84 3.67 -8.16
CA PRO A 73 -2.25 2.70 -9.10
C PRO A 73 -0.87 3.08 -9.64
N ASP A 74 -0.54 4.38 -9.65
CA ASP A 74 0.74 4.93 -10.12
C ASP A 74 1.83 4.97 -9.03
N MET A 75 1.51 4.59 -7.79
CA MET A 75 2.49 4.55 -6.71
C MET A 75 3.45 3.37 -6.85
N THR A 76 4.71 3.64 -6.50
CA THR A 76 5.76 2.64 -6.35
C THR A 76 6.19 2.51 -4.89
N LEU A 77 6.65 1.33 -4.53
CA LEU A 77 7.14 0.96 -3.21
C LEU A 77 8.67 0.76 -3.25
N GLU A 78 9.35 1.42 -2.32
CA GLU A 78 10.75 1.19 -1.95
C GLU A 78 10.79 0.80 -0.46
N ILE A 79 11.55 -0.24 -0.11
CA ILE A 79 11.72 -0.69 1.29
C ILE A 79 13.11 -0.26 1.71
N LYS A 80 13.29 0.45 2.84
CA LYS A 80 14.63 0.65 3.39
C LYS A 80 15.07 -0.66 4.04
N GLU A 81 16.16 -1.24 3.55
CA GLU A 81 16.91 -2.23 4.31
C GLU A 81 17.55 -1.49 5.48
N ASP A 82 17.36 -1.96 6.70
CA ASP A 82 18.24 -1.56 7.80
C ASP A 82 19.65 -2.04 7.44
N ASP A 83 20.62 -1.12 7.39
CA ASP A 83 22.03 -1.45 7.28
C ASP A 83 22.40 -2.36 8.47
N GLN A 84 22.51 -3.67 8.23
CA GLN A 84 23.10 -4.61 9.18
C GLN A 84 24.62 -4.50 9.21
#